data_AF-A0A150H9G6-F1
#
_entry.id   AF-A0A150H9G6-F1
#
_cell.length_a   1.000
_cell.length_b   1.000
_cell.length_c   1.000
_cell.angle_alpha   90.00
_cell.angle_beta   90.00
_cell.angle_gamma   90.00
#
_symmetry.space_group_name_H-M   'P 1'
#
loop_
_entity.id
_entity.type
_entity.pdbx_description
1 polymer ?
#
loop_
_entity_poly.entity_id
_entity_poly.type
_entity_poly.pdbx_seq_one_letter_code
_entity_poly.pdbx_strand_id
1 'polypeptide(L)'
;MLRRGLAALVAAGALIAGMLVATAPAAAADGVWCNEDQQCYVQLSYRPADPSPSPDSNGWTAGAPRCYMITSESQAIAQGFEPDEIFVYSESGGYTEWYVLVNCGSGISYWSNNRQCYVSMAPGEWPAQPPQYDQDAGYYVCTSGVLGPGGGVDIDDTYFWSNTVPPGLQVLTPGNAAAQLISTFQLRGVTIGMAPRVNPEWGHRRTYVGIPVWLWVDDPEPLTWGPYTETATLGGQTITATAKVSAIRWEMGDGGTEVCGSTGTPYTYRTEITASPTCGYTYTRTSSSSPADRFTVTAVSQWVVTWTSLSGANGTVNLTTSSSVDLEVNELQSVTVPNPNG
;
A
#
# COMPACT_ATOMS: atom_id res chain seq x y z
N MET A 1 6.72 35.09 -98.92
CA MET A 1 8.11 35.53 -99.19
C MET A 1 8.72 36.06 -97.91
N LEU A 2 9.48 35.26 -97.17
CA LEU A 2 10.35 35.75 -96.10
C LEU A 2 11.49 34.76 -95.87
N ARG A 3 12.70 35.23 -96.20
CA ARG A 3 14.07 34.89 -95.73
C ARG A 3 14.38 33.42 -95.39
N ARG A 4 15.05 32.68 -96.29
CA ARG A 4 16.53 32.48 -96.38
C ARG A 4 17.18 31.95 -95.09
N GLY A 5 17.42 30.64 -95.05
CA GLY A 5 18.33 29.98 -94.12
C GLY A 5 18.73 28.58 -94.64
N LEU A 6 19.96 28.46 -95.15
CA LEU A 6 20.70 27.24 -95.51
C LEU A 6 22.15 27.71 -95.74
N ALA A 7 23.22 27.05 -95.39
CA ALA A 7 23.55 25.91 -94.53
C ALA A 7 25.09 25.86 -94.58
N ALA A 8 25.76 25.44 -93.52
CA ALA A 8 27.09 24.81 -93.64
C ALA A 8 27.38 23.99 -92.39
N LEU A 9 27.26 22.67 -92.55
CA LEU A 9 27.78 21.65 -91.66
C LEU A 9 29.31 21.67 -91.70
N VAL A 10 29.95 21.49 -90.54
CA VAL A 10 31.10 20.58 -90.41
C VAL A 10 30.90 19.77 -89.13
N ALA A 11 30.76 18.46 -89.29
CA ALA A 11 30.77 17.48 -88.22
C ALA A 11 32.20 16.96 -88.02
N ALA A 12 32.63 16.83 -86.77
CA ALA A 12 33.68 15.90 -86.37
C ALA A 12 33.43 15.52 -84.90
N GLY A 13 33.15 14.24 -84.66
CA GLY A 13 32.80 13.70 -83.35
C GLY A 13 34.01 13.34 -82.50
N ALA A 14 33.76 13.23 -81.19
CA ALA A 14 34.43 12.29 -80.29
C ALA A 14 33.56 12.11 -79.04
N LEU A 15 33.12 10.87 -78.82
CA LEU A 15 32.60 10.36 -77.55
C LEU A 15 33.74 10.37 -76.52
N ILE A 16 33.56 11.06 -75.38
CA ILE A 16 34.26 10.72 -74.13
C ILE A 16 33.23 10.72 -72.98
N ALA A 17 33.34 9.67 -72.20
CA ALA A 17 32.44 9.18 -71.17
C ALA A 17 32.31 10.11 -69.95
N GLY A 18 31.30 9.80 -69.13
CA GLY A 18 30.84 10.61 -68.02
C GLY A 18 31.84 10.81 -66.89
N MET A 19 31.62 11.90 -66.17
CA MET A 19 31.70 11.92 -64.72
C MET A 19 30.37 12.48 -64.23
N LEU A 20 29.49 11.59 -63.76
CA LEU A 20 28.50 11.98 -62.77
C LEU A 20 29.29 12.48 -61.58
N VAL A 21 29.29 13.80 -61.37
CA VAL A 21 29.65 14.36 -60.06
C VAL A 21 28.55 13.83 -59.13
N ALA A 22 28.86 12.76 -58.41
CA ALA A 22 28.12 12.39 -57.22
C ALA A 22 28.25 13.58 -56.28
N THR A 23 27.23 14.44 -56.27
CA THR A 23 27.04 15.40 -55.20
C THR A 23 26.91 14.58 -53.94
N ALA A 24 27.97 14.57 -53.13
CA ALA A 24 27.87 14.14 -51.74
C ALA A 24 26.63 14.84 -51.15
N PRO A 25 25.76 14.13 -50.43
CA PRO A 25 24.65 14.81 -49.79
C PRO A 25 25.22 15.87 -48.86
N ALA A 26 24.75 17.10 -49.04
CA ALA A 26 25.10 18.21 -48.19
C ALA A 26 24.79 17.80 -46.74
N ALA A 27 25.79 17.87 -45.87
CA ALA A 27 25.59 17.76 -44.44
C ALA A 27 24.69 18.92 -43.99
N ALA A 28 23.40 18.66 -43.82
CA ALA A 28 22.49 19.56 -43.16
C ALA A 28 22.70 19.41 -41.65
N ALA A 29 22.93 20.53 -40.98
CA ALA A 29 22.87 20.62 -39.54
C ALA A 29 21.40 20.49 -39.11
N ASP A 30 20.90 19.27 -38.94
CA ASP A 30 19.75 18.88 -38.10
C ASP A 30 19.51 17.37 -38.26
N GLY A 31 19.09 16.72 -37.17
CA GLY A 31 18.88 15.28 -37.07
C GLY A 31 17.79 14.75 -38.01
N VAL A 32 18.17 14.47 -39.25
CA VAL A 32 17.33 13.83 -40.27
C VAL A 32 18.12 12.70 -40.91
N TRP A 33 17.53 11.51 -40.96
CA TRP A 33 18.08 10.31 -41.58
C TRP A 33 17.17 9.90 -42.73
N CYS A 34 17.72 9.64 -43.92
CA CYS A 34 16.92 9.22 -45.08
C CYS A 34 17.29 7.79 -45.51
N ASN A 35 16.27 7.00 -45.85
CA ASN A 35 16.42 5.65 -46.36
C ASN A 35 16.85 5.64 -47.85
N GLU A 36 17.03 4.45 -48.44
CA GLU A 36 17.45 4.27 -49.83
C GLU A 36 16.43 4.81 -50.85
N ASP A 37 15.15 4.85 -50.47
CA ASP A 37 14.04 5.37 -51.27
C ASP A 37 13.88 6.90 -51.16
N GLN A 38 14.85 7.58 -50.53
CA GLN A 38 14.85 9.03 -50.27
C GLN A 38 13.71 9.51 -49.35
N GLN A 39 13.09 8.62 -48.58
CA GLN A 39 12.19 9.02 -47.49
C GLN A 39 13.02 9.39 -46.26
N CYS A 40 12.68 10.52 -45.64
CA CYS A 40 13.47 11.09 -44.55
C CYS A 40 12.68 11.09 -43.24
N TYR A 41 13.39 10.76 -42.16
CA TYR A 41 12.90 10.54 -40.80
C TYR A 41 13.68 11.36 -39.79
N VAL A 42 13.17 11.49 -38.57
CA VAL A 42 13.86 12.24 -37.51
C VAL A 42 14.99 11.41 -36.90
N GLN A 43 16.24 11.87 -37.00
CA GLN A 43 17.39 11.18 -36.43
C GLN A 43 17.63 11.58 -34.96
N LEU A 44 17.67 10.57 -34.08
CA LEU A 44 18.04 10.71 -32.69
C LEU A 44 19.56 10.72 -32.54
N SER A 45 20.07 11.60 -31.68
CA SER A 45 21.51 11.72 -31.41
C SER A 45 22.05 10.67 -30.44
N TYR A 46 21.15 9.97 -29.74
CA TYR A 46 21.46 8.91 -28.78
C TYR A 46 20.32 7.90 -28.78
N ARG A 47 20.64 6.66 -28.41
CA ARG A 47 19.65 5.60 -28.22
C ARG A 47 18.70 5.98 -27.08
N PRO A 48 17.37 6.01 -27.29
CA PRO A 48 16.42 6.19 -26.20
C PRO A 48 16.69 5.24 -25.05
N ALA A 49 16.72 5.79 -23.84
CA ALA A 49 16.95 5.05 -22.62
C ALA A 49 16.12 5.64 -21.48
N ASP A 50 15.96 4.87 -20.40
CA ASP A 50 15.38 5.38 -19.16
C ASP A 50 16.31 6.41 -18.49
N PRO A 51 15.77 7.35 -17.70
CA PRO A 51 16.57 8.34 -16.97
C PRO A 51 17.68 7.69 -16.15
N SER A 52 18.86 8.32 -16.15
CA SER A 52 20.01 7.90 -15.35
C SER A 52 20.21 8.85 -14.16
N PRO A 53 20.88 8.38 -13.08
CA PRO A 53 21.36 7.02 -12.85
C PRO A 53 20.22 6.07 -12.44
N SER A 54 20.28 4.81 -12.89
CA SER A 54 19.40 3.77 -12.36
C SER A 54 19.89 3.34 -10.97
N PRO A 55 19.00 3.22 -9.97
CA PRO A 55 19.41 2.87 -8.60
C PRO A 55 19.78 1.39 -8.45
N ASP A 56 19.53 0.55 -9.45
CA ASP A 56 19.79 -0.89 -9.40
C ASP A 56 20.09 -1.49 -10.78
N SER A 57 20.46 -2.77 -10.79
CA SER A 57 20.79 -3.52 -12.01
C SER A 57 19.61 -3.79 -12.93
N ASN A 58 18.38 -3.56 -12.47
CA ASN A 58 17.16 -3.75 -13.27
C ASN A 58 16.82 -2.51 -14.11
N GLY A 59 17.65 -1.48 -14.07
CA GLY A 59 17.91 -0.58 -15.20
C GLY A 59 16.74 0.30 -15.58
N TRP A 60 15.80 0.53 -14.66
CA TRP A 60 14.61 1.34 -14.89
C TRP A 60 14.60 2.55 -13.96
N THR A 61 13.99 3.65 -14.43
CA THR A 61 13.68 4.84 -13.65
C THR A 61 12.46 5.51 -14.30
N ALA A 62 11.42 5.80 -13.52
CA ALA A 62 10.23 6.47 -14.05
C ALA A 62 10.51 7.94 -14.37
N GLY A 63 9.72 8.54 -15.28
CA GLY A 63 9.77 9.99 -15.53
C GLY A 63 10.63 10.42 -16.72
N ALA A 64 10.82 9.56 -17.72
CA ALA A 64 11.38 9.99 -19.00
C ALA A 64 10.53 11.14 -19.59
N PRO A 65 11.16 12.22 -20.10
CA PRO A 65 10.42 13.34 -20.68
C PRO A 65 9.72 12.96 -21.99
N ARG A 66 10.25 11.95 -22.69
CA ARG A 66 9.68 11.36 -23.91
C ARG A 66 9.87 9.85 -23.86
N CYS A 67 8.86 9.13 -24.33
CA CYS A 67 8.81 7.67 -24.30
C CYS A 67 8.76 7.13 -25.71
N TYR A 68 9.73 6.29 -26.02
CA TYR A 68 9.99 5.76 -27.35
C TYR A 68 9.75 4.27 -27.35
N MET A 69 8.88 3.82 -28.25
CA MET A 69 8.62 2.42 -28.51
C MET A 69 9.36 1.98 -29.76
N ILE A 70 10.17 0.94 -29.65
CA ILE A 70 10.88 0.28 -30.74
C ILE A 70 9.84 -0.35 -31.66
N THR A 71 10.03 -0.16 -32.96
CA THR A 71 9.17 -0.70 -34.02
C THR A 71 9.99 -0.97 -35.29
N SER A 72 9.33 -1.20 -36.42
CA SER A 72 9.92 -1.11 -37.76
C SER A 72 9.27 0.02 -38.55
N GLU A 73 10.00 0.56 -39.52
CA GLU A 73 9.49 1.53 -40.50
C GLU A 73 8.15 1.08 -41.11
N SER A 74 8.09 -0.15 -41.61
CA SER A 74 6.89 -0.72 -42.22
C SER A 74 5.70 -0.85 -41.26
N GLN A 75 5.95 -1.19 -40.00
CA GLN A 75 4.89 -1.31 -38.99
C GLN A 75 4.37 0.06 -38.57
N ALA A 76 5.25 1.04 -38.37
CA ALA A 76 4.86 2.40 -38.04
C ALA A 76 4.00 3.01 -39.16
N ILE A 77 4.43 2.89 -40.42
CA ILE A 77 3.66 3.37 -41.58
C ILE A 77 2.31 2.63 -41.67
N ALA A 78 2.28 1.31 -41.46
CA ALA A 78 1.04 0.53 -41.47
C ALA A 78 0.06 0.93 -40.35
N GLN A 79 0.57 1.45 -39.23
CA GLN A 79 -0.21 2.00 -38.13
C GLN A 79 -0.64 3.46 -38.36
N GLY A 80 -0.23 4.06 -39.48
CA GLY A 80 -0.63 5.41 -39.89
C GLY A 80 0.27 6.52 -39.35
N PHE A 81 1.47 6.21 -38.86
CA PHE A 81 2.46 7.22 -38.52
C PHE A 81 3.09 7.81 -39.77
N GLU A 82 3.20 9.13 -39.81
CA GLU A 82 3.88 9.84 -40.90
C GLU A 82 5.41 9.85 -40.68
N PRO A 83 6.23 10.06 -41.74
CA PRO A 83 7.69 10.00 -41.62
C PRO A 83 8.31 10.95 -40.60
N ASP A 84 7.70 12.10 -40.32
CA ASP A 84 8.14 13.08 -39.32
C ASP A 84 7.73 12.72 -37.88
N GLU A 85 6.86 11.71 -37.71
CA GLU A 85 6.48 11.12 -36.42
C GLU A 85 7.29 9.86 -36.08
N ILE A 86 8.13 9.41 -37.02
CA ILE A 86 8.99 8.24 -36.91
C ILE A 86 10.43 8.70 -36.64
N PHE A 87 11.03 8.12 -35.61
CA PHE A 87 12.36 8.46 -35.13
C PHE A 87 13.33 7.33 -35.42
N VAL A 88 14.57 7.67 -35.73
CA VAL A 88 15.61 6.72 -36.13
C VAL A 88 16.86 6.96 -35.30
N TYR A 89 17.40 5.89 -34.72
CA TYR A 89 18.75 5.89 -34.18
C TYR A 89 19.61 4.95 -35.01
N SER A 90 20.76 5.43 -35.48
CA SER A 90 21.70 4.64 -36.28
C SER A 90 23.09 4.72 -35.67
N GLU A 91 23.66 3.56 -35.35
CA GLU A 91 25.03 3.47 -34.83
C GLU A 91 26.06 3.41 -35.97
N SER A 92 27.29 3.83 -35.67
CA SER A 92 28.43 3.68 -36.56
C SER A 92 28.74 2.19 -36.79
N GLY A 93 28.11 1.61 -37.81
CA GLY A 93 28.11 0.16 -38.06
C GLY A 93 26.93 -0.34 -38.88
N GLY A 94 25.92 0.50 -39.15
CA GLY A 94 24.83 0.20 -40.09
C GLY A 94 23.60 -0.48 -39.46
N TYR A 95 23.54 -0.59 -38.13
CA TYR A 95 22.32 -0.97 -37.43
C TYR A 95 21.44 0.26 -37.22
N THR A 96 20.16 0.14 -37.60
CA THR A 96 19.17 1.21 -37.54
C THR A 96 17.99 0.73 -36.71
N GLU A 97 17.70 1.43 -35.61
CA GLU A 97 16.51 1.22 -34.78
C GLU A 97 15.48 2.29 -35.10
N TRP A 98 14.21 1.87 -35.13
CA TRP A 98 13.07 2.73 -35.43
C TRP A 98 12.21 2.88 -34.20
N TYR A 99 11.69 4.08 -33.98
CA TYR A 99 10.85 4.39 -32.84
C TYR A 99 9.66 5.26 -33.21
N VAL A 100 8.61 5.13 -32.40
CA VAL A 100 7.49 6.07 -32.36
C VAL A 100 7.30 6.58 -30.93
N LEU A 101 6.66 7.74 -30.77
CA LEU A 101 6.32 8.24 -29.45
C LEU A 101 5.10 7.51 -28.89
N VAL A 102 5.19 7.15 -27.62
CA VAL A 102 4.08 6.62 -26.85
C VAL A 102 3.83 7.48 -25.61
N ASN A 103 2.67 7.30 -24.99
CA ASN A 103 2.39 7.90 -23.71
C ASN A 103 3.38 7.37 -22.67
N CYS A 104 3.96 8.25 -21.85
CA CYS A 104 4.88 7.83 -20.79
C CYS A 104 4.21 7.14 -19.59
N GLY A 105 2.89 7.09 -19.57
CA GLY A 105 2.09 6.64 -18.45
C GLY A 105 1.82 7.74 -17.42
N SER A 106 1.15 7.37 -16.34
CA SER A 106 0.82 8.26 -15.24
C SER A 106 0.57 7.46 -13.96
N GLY A 107 1.13 7.91 -12.83
CA GLY A 107 0.77 7.57 -11.45
C GLY A 107 0.87 6.10 -11.03
N ILE A 108 0.18 5.22 -11.74
CA ILE A 108 0.02 3.79 -11.48
C ILE A 108 0.79 2.91 -12.47
N SER A 109 1.20 3.46 -13.62
CA SER A 109 1.93 2.74 -14.66
C SER A 109 2.77 3.71 -15.48
N TYR A 110 3.99 3.30 -15.85
CA TYR A 110 4.98 4.15 -16.50
C TYR A 110 5.74 3.37 -17.60
N TRP A 111 5.97 3.99 -18.75
CA TRP A 111 6.75 3.37 -19.83
C TRP A 111 8.24 3.25 -19.45
N SER A 112 8.86 2.14 -19.84
CA SER A 112 10.31 1.95 -19.81
C SER A 112 10.86 1.89 -21.24
N ASN A 113 11.71 2.85 -21.60
CA ASN A 113 12.45 2.85 -22.86
C ASN A 113 13.42 1.67 -22.94
N ASN A 114 14.01 1.25 -21.81
CA ASN A 114 14.95 0.13 -21.81
C ASN A 114 14.24 -1.22 -21.97
N ARG A 115 13.08 -1.39 -21.33
CA ARG A 115 12.34 -2.66 -21.27
C ARG A 115 11.24 -2.79 -22.32
N GLN A 116 10.86 -1.69 -22.97
CA GLN A 116 9.83 -1.65 -24.02
C GLN A 116 8.46 -2.15 -23.54
N CYS A 117 8.06 -1.70 -22.35
CA CYS A 117 6.82 -2.10 -21.69
C CYS A 117 6.33 -1.03 -20.72
N TYR A 118 5.07 -1.15 -20.29
CA TYR A 118 4.55 -0.39 -19.17
C TYR A 118 4.84 -1.12 -17.85
N VAL A 119 5.50 -0.42 -16.93
CA VAL A 119 5.87 -0.89 -15.60
C VAL A 119 4.84 -0.39 -14.58
N SER A 120 4.26 -1.29 -13.82
CA SER A 120 3.37 -1.00 -12.68
C SER A 120 3.70 -1.90 -11.49
N MET A 121 3.25 -1.54 -10.29
CA MET A 121 3.38 -2.45 -9.15
C MET A 121 2.69 -3.78 -9.45
N ALA A 122 3.39 -4.88 -9.18
CA ALA A 122 2.82 -6.20 -9.37
C ALA A 122 1.59 -6.35 -8.45
N PRO A 123 0.44 -6.79 -8.98
CA PRO A 123 -0.73 -7.03 -8.15
C PRO A 123 -0.50 -8.27 -7.25
N GLY A 124 -1.24 -8.32 -6.14
CA GLY A 124 -1.31 -9.52 -5.31
C GLY A 124 -0.07 -9.77 -4.46
N GLU A 125 0.27 -11.05 -4.33
CA GLU A 125 1.31 -11.54 -3.43
C GLU A 125 2.71 -11.37 -4.03
N TRP A 126 3.59 -10.63 -3.36
CA TRP A 126 4.98 -10.48 -3.78
C TRP A 126 5.83 -11.65 -3.26
N PRO A 127 6.81 -12.14 -4.04
CA PRO A 127 7.74 -13.16 -3.57
C PRO A 127 8.60 -12.63 -2.41
N ALA A 128 9.38 -13.51 -1.77
CA ALA A 128 10.36 -13.06 -0.79
C ALA A 128 11.38 -12.12 -1.44
N GLN A 129 11.62 -10.97 -0.79
CA GLN A 129 12.54 -9.97 -1.30
C GLN A 129 13.99 -10.48 -1.30
N PRO A 130 14.73 -10.39 -2.42
CA PRO A 130 16.13 -10.76 -2.46
C PRO A 130 17.01 -9.81 -1.60
N PRO A 131 18.04 -10.32 -0.90
CA PRO A 131 18.83 -9.53 0.06
C PRO A 131 19.58 -8.32 -0.53
N GLN A 132 19.75 -8.26 -1.85
CA GLN A 132 20.48 -7.18 -2.52
C GLN A 132 19.65 -5.90 -2.74
N TYR A 133 18.34 -5.93 -2.48
CA TYR A 133 17.45 -4.78 -2.63
C TYR A 133 17.20 -4.09 -1.29
N ASP A 134 16.96 -2.78 -1.33
CA ASP A 134 16.66 -1.98 -0.16
C ASP A 134 15.27 -2.34 0.39
N GLN A 135 15.04 -2.19 1.69
CA GLN A 135 13.79 -2.59 2.37
C GLN A 135 12.49 -1.96 1.81
N ASP A 136 12.63 -0.89 1.03
CA ASP A 136 11.56 -0.14 0.36
C ASP A 136 11.52 -0.39 -1.16
N ALA A 137 12.28 -1.37 -1.67
CA ALA A 137 12.19 -1.81 -3.06
C ALA A 137 10.80 -2.40 -3.37
N GLY A 138 10.31 -2.12 -4.58
CA GLY A 138 9.05 -2.64 -5.09
C GLY A 138 9.23 -3.90 -5.94
N TYR A 139 8.18 -4.73 -6.00
CA TYR A 139 8.04 -5.77 -7.01
C TYR A 139 7.10 -5.27 -8.12
N TYR A 140 7.59 -5.29 -9.34
CA TYR A 140 6.94 -4.68 -10.49
C TYR A 140 6.62 -5.73 -11.56
N VAL A 141 5.55 -5.46 -12.30
CA VAL A 141 5.23 -6.12 -13.56
C VAL A 141 5.52 -5.17 -14.71
N CYS A 142 6.18 -5.67 -15.74
CA CYS A 142 6.46 -5.03 -17.01
C CYS A 142 5.60 -5.72 -18.05
N THR A 143 4.55 -5.02 -18.47
CA THR A 143 3.52 -5.53 -19.38
C THR A 143 3.75 -4.94 -20.77
N SER A 144 4.03 -5.81 -21.75
CA SER A 144 4.15 -5.45 -23.15
C SER A 144 3.02 -6.07 -23.98
N GLY A 145 2.61 -5.38 -25.04
CA GLY A 145 1.68 -5.93 -26.03
C GLY A 145 2.47 -6.32 -27.27
N VAL A 146 2.47 -7.61 -27.61
CA VAL A 146 3.10 -8.15 -28.82
C VAL A 146 2.00 -8.56 -29.80
N LEU A 147 2.12 -8.18 -31.08
CA LEU A 147 1.22 -8.69 -32.10
C LEU A 147 1.53 -10.17 -32.36
N GLY A 148 0.63 -11.04 -31.92
CA GLY A 148 0.72 -12.48 -32.14
C GLY A 148 0.46 -12.85 -33.61
N PRO A 149 0.95 -14.02 -34.07
CA PRO A 149 0.63 -14.54 -35.39
C PRO A 149 -0.89 -14.70 -35.55
N GLY A 150 -1.51 -13.88 -36.41
CA GLY A 150 -2.96 -13.89 -36.63
C GLY A 150 -3.71 -12.63 -36.17
N GLY A 151 -3.01 -11.60 -35.69
CA GLY A 151 -3.62 -10.29 -35.37
C GLY A 151 -4.25 -10.19 -33.98
N GLY A 152 -4.05 -11.20 -33.13
CA GLY A 152 -4.30 -11.07 -31.69
C GLY A 152 -3.19 -10.26 -31.03
N VAL A 153 -3.52 -9.51 -29.98
CA VAL A 153 -2.51 -8.89 -29.11
C VAL A 153 -2.22 -9.88 -27.99
N ASP A 154 -1.02 -10.47 -28.00
CA ASP A 154 -0.52 -11.27 -26.90
C ASP A 154 0.07 -10.31 -25.85
N ILE A 155 -0.33 -10.49 -24.60
CA ILE A 155 0.20 -9.72 -23.49
C ILE A 155 1.33 -10.54 -22.86
N ASP A 156 2.52 -9.96 -22.77
CA ASP A 156 3.67 -10.57 -22.10
C ASP A 156 4.01 -9.80 -20.83
N ASP A 157 3.93 -10.49 -19.70
CA ASP A 157 4.18 -9.96 -18.37
C ASP A 157 5.49 -10.52 -17.81
N THR A 158 6.44 -9.62 -17.57
CA THR A 158 7.70 -9.97 -16.89
C THR A 158 7.76 -9.29 -15.53
N TYR A 159 8.22 -10.01 -14.51
CA TYR A 159 8.23 -9.53 -13.14
C TYR A 159 9.66 -9.32 -12.63
N PHE A 160 9.88 -8.26 -11.86
CA PHE A 160 11.20 -7.92 -11.34
C PHE A 160 11.14 -7.05 -10.09
N TRP A 161 12.20 -7.10 -9.28
CA TRP A 161 12.40 -6.22 -8.13
C TRP A 161 13.10 -4.93 -8.54
N SER A 162 12.81 -3.78 -7.92
CA SER A 162 13.60 -2.56 -8.14
C SER A 162 13.56 -1.63 -6.93
N ASN A 163 14.70 -1.01 -6.63
CA ASN A 163 14.85 0.10 -5.68
C ASN A 163 14.24 1.40 -6.22
N THR A 164 13.87 1.44 -7.50
CA THR A 164 13.12 2.57 -8.06
C THR A 164 11.72 2.58 -7.47
N VAL A 165 11.33 3.69 -6.85
CA VAL A 165 9.95 3.98 -6.46
C VAL A 165 9.42 5.09 -7.37
N PRO A 166 8.43 4.82 -8.22
CA PRO A 166 7.93 5.83 -9.15
C PRO A 166 7.28 7.02 -8.43
N PRO A 167 7.34 8.22 -9.03
CA PRO A 167 6.63 9.38 -8.49
C PRO A 167 5.15 9.09 -8.24
N GLY A 168 4.67 9.42 -7.03
CA GLY A 168 3.28 9.22 -6.62
C GLY A 168 2.96 7.81 -6.11
N LEU A 169 3.91 6.87 -6.18
CA LEU A 169 3.81 5.58 -5.52
C LEU A 169 4.63 5.59 -4.23
N GLN A 170 4.13 4.87 -3.23
CA GLN A 170 4.84 4.64 -1.98
C GLN A 170 4.86 3.14 -1.72
N VAL A 171 6.06 2.56 -1.73
CA VAL A 171 6.27 1.20 -1.23
C VAL A 171 6.40 1.29 0.29
N LEU A 172 5.70 0.43 1.01
CA LEU A 172 5.80 0.35 2.46
C LEU A 172 6.65 -0.86 2.84
N THR A 173 7.44 -0.72 3.90
CA THR A 173 7.99 -1.90 4.58
C THR A 173 6.83 -2.70 5.18
N PRO A 174 6.97 -4.03 5.37
CA PRO A 174 5.93 -4.85 5.98
C PRO A 174 5.45 -4.31 7.34
N GLY A 175 6.37 -3.81 8.17
CA GLY A 175 6.04 -3.21 9.46
C GLY A 175 5.24 -1.91 9.35
N ASN A 176 5.56 -1.04 8.39
CA ASN A 176 4.81 0.20 8.16
C ASN A 176 3.41 -0.08 7.59
N ALA A 177 3.30 -1.02 6.65
CA ALA A 177 2.01 -1.48 6.14
C ALA A 177 1.15 -2.09 7.24
N ALA A 178 1.76 -2.89 8.13
CA ALA A 178 1.07 -3.48 9.28
C ALA A 178 0.61 -2.40 10.27
N ALA A 179 1.45 -1.43 10.62
CA ALA A 179 1.05 -0.33 11.49
C ALA A 179 -0.11 0.48 10.89
N GLN A 180 -0.09 0.72 9.58
CA GLN A 180 -1.16 1.43 8.87
C GLN A 180 -2.47 0.61 8.87
N LEU A 181 -2.44 -0.69 8.58
CA LEU A 181 -3.61 -1.55 8.69
C LEU A 181 -4.15 -1.59 10.13
N ILE A 182 -3.29 -1.81 11.12
CA ILE A 182 -3.71 -1.89 12.53
C ILE A 182 -4.35 -0.56 13.00
N SER A 183 -3.92 0.59 12.45
CA SER A 183 -4.51 1.89 12.77
C SER A 183 -5.97 2.04 12.31
N THR A 184 -6.44 1.22 11.37
CA THR A 184 -7.85 1.22 10.93
C THR A 184 -8.75 0.44 11.87
N PHE A 185 -8.19 -0.35 12.79
CA PHE A 185 -8.98 -1.18 13.69
C PHE A 185 -9.75 -0.30 14.67
N GLN A 186 -11.08 -0.38 14.63
CA GLN A 186 -11.97 0.33 15.53
C GLN A 186 -12.16 -0.44 16.84
N LEU A 187 -11.05 -0.81 17.50
CA LEU A 187 -11.08 -1.51 18.78
C LEU A 187 -11.73 -0.62 19.85
N ARG A 188 -12.60 -1.21 20.65
CA ARG A 188 -13.35 -0.52 21.72
C ARG A 188 -13.04 -1.14 23.07
N GLY A 189 -13.34 -0.41 24.15
CA GLY A 189 -13.35 -0.97 25.49
C GLY A 189 -14.44 -2.04 25.61
N VAL A 190 -14.24 -3.02 26.50
CA VAL A 190 -15.26 -4.04 26.77
C VAL A 190 -16.53 -3.43 27.36
N THR A 191 -17.66 -4.09 27.15
CA THR A 191 -18.85 -3.81 27.96
C THR A 191 -18.60 -4.37 29.36
N ILE A 192 -18.68 -3.51 30.38
CA ILE A 192 -18.42 -3.91 31.77
C ILE A 192 -19.61 -4.66 32.34
N GLY A 193 -19.42 -5.96 32.52
CA GLY A 193 -20.25 -6.80 33.37
C GLY A 193 -19.85 -6.64 34.84
N MET A 194 -20.82 -6.34 35.70
CA MET A 194 -20.55 -6.14 37.13
C MET A 194 -21.74 -6.57 37.98
N ALA A 195 -21.44 -7.27 39.09
CA ALA A 195 -22.36 -7.44 40.22
C ALA A 195 -21.79 -6.66 41.41
N PRO A 196 -22.53 -5.67 41.96
CA PRO A 196 -23.96 -5.44 41.80
C PRO A 196 -24.38 -4.87 40.45
N ARG A 197 -25.56 -5.27 39.97
CA ARG A 197 -26.20 -4.68 38.78
C ARG A 197 -26.69 -3.26 39.07
N VAL A 198 -26.97 -2.51 38.02
CA VAL A 198 -27.67 -1.22 38.13
C VAL A 198 -29.04 -1.46 38.76
N ASN A 199 -29.38 -0.70 39.79
CA ASN A 199 -30.72 -0.73 40.35
C ASN A 199 -31.63 0.20 39.52
N PRO A 200 -32.77 -0.29 38.99
CA PRO A 200 -33.68 0.53 38.19
C PRO A 200 -34.31 1.72 38.92
N GLU A 201 -34.48 1.66 40.25
CA GLU A 201 -35.14 2.71 41.03
C GLU A 201 -34.27 3.96 41.21
N TRP A 202 -32.95 3.78 41.33
CA TRP A 202 -32.01 4.88 41.56
C TRP A 202 -30.94 5.05 40.46
N GLY A 203 -30.94 4.18 39.45
CA GLY A 203 -30.20 4.38 38.19
C GLY A 203 -28.69 4.16 38.24
N HIS A 204 -28.13 3.63 39.33
CA HIS A 204 -26.69 3.32 39.45
C HIS A 204 -26.43 1.99 40.17
N ARG A 205 -25.16 1.61 40.30
CA ARG A 205 -24.71 0.42 41.05
C ARG A 205 -24.34 0.82 42.47
N ARG A 206 -24.66 -0.02 43.46
CA ARG A 206 -24.27 0.16 44.88
C ARG A 206 -23.87 -1.15 45.51
N THR A 207 -22.76 -1.13 46.22
CA THR A 207 -22.31 -2.20 47.11
C THR A 207 -21.95 -1.61 48.48
N TYR A 208 -21.46 -2.45 49.37
CA TYR A 208 -20.95 -2.05 50.68
C TYR A 208 -19.50 -2.52 50.85
N VAL A 209 -18.76 -1.84 51.72
CA VAL A 209 -17.44 -2.27 52.18
C VAL A 209 -17.51 -3.72 52.64
N GLY A 210 -16.53 -4.53 52.22
CA GLY A 210 -16.44 -5.96 52.54
C GLY A 210 -17.32 -6.89 51.69
N ILE A 211 -18.21 -6.36 50.84
CA ILE A 211 -19.02 -7.18 49.93
C ILE A 211 -18.26 -7.40 48.61
N PRO A 212 -18.00 -8.66 48.19
CA PRO A 212 -17.30 -8.94 46.94
C PRO A 212 -18.06 -8.44 45.71
N VAL A 213 -17.37 -7.65 44.88
CA VAL A 213 -17.82 -7.22 43.56
C VAL A 213 -17.32 -8.21 42.53
N TRP A 214 -18.21 -8.66 41.65
CA TRP A 214 -17.84 -9.55 40.54
C TRP A 214 -17.68 -8.72 39.26
N LEU A 215 -16.70 -9.08 38.44
CA LEU A 215 -16.34 -8.37 37.22
C LEU A 215 -16.23 -9.37 36.06
N TRP A 216 -16.79 -9.02 34.91
CA TRP A 216 -16.69 -9.81 33.68
C TRP A 216 -16.82 -8.91 32.45
N VAL A 217 -16.51 -9.48 31.28
CA VAL A 217 -16.79 -8.92 29.97
C VAL A 217 -18.19 -9.33 29.58
N ASP A 218 -19.10 -8.37 29.54
CA ASP A 218 -20.45 -8.59 29.07
C ASP A 218 -20.44 -8.60 27.54
N ASP A 219 -21.16 -9.56 26.94
CA ASP A 219 -21.31 -9.70 25.49
C ASP A 219 -20.00 -9.48 24.69
N PRO A 220 -18.99 -10.36 24.83
CA PRO A 220 -17.71 -10.21 24.12
C PRO A 220 -17.90 -10.27 22.60
N GLU A 221 -17.41 -9.24 21.89
CA GLU A 221 -17.50 -9.10 20.44
C GLU A 221 -16.09 -9.10 19.81
N PRO A 222 -15.94 -9.31 18.49
CA PRO A 222 -14.65 -9.23 17.81
C PRO A 222 -13.89 -7.91 18.09
N LEU A 223 -14.57 -6.76 18.09
CA LEU A 223 -13.94 -5.45 18.28
C LEU A 223 -13.83 -5.01 19.77
N THR A 224 -14.37 -5.78 20.72
CA THR A 224 -14.31 -5.47 22.17
C THR A 224 -13.47 -6.48 22.95
N TRP A 225 -13.36 -7.72 22.47
CA TRP A 225 -12.59 -8.81 23.09
C TRP A 225 -11.72 -9.59 22.10
N GLY A 226 -12.21 -9.80 20.88
CA GLY A 226 -11.53 -10.54 19.83
C GLY A 226 -11.79 -12.06 19.85
N PRO A 227 -11.24 -12.79 18.86
CA PRO A 227 -10.33 -12.28 17.84
C PRO A 227 -11.03 -11.42 16.77
N TYR A 228 -10.31 -10.43 16.25
CA TYR A 228 -10.66 -9.67 15.05
C TYR A 228 -9.51 -9.77 14.05
N THR A 229 -9.80 -10.16 12.81
CA THR A 229 -8.78 -10.37 11.77
C THR A 229 -9.14 -9.58 10.53
N GLU A 230 -8.17 -8.86 9.98
CA GLU A 230 -8.27 -8.22 8.68
C GLU A 230 -7.03 -8.49 7.83
N THR A 231 -7.23 -8.46 6.51
CA THR A 231 -6.18 -8.55 5.50
C THR A 231 -6.30 -7.38 4.54
N ALA A 232 -5.20 -6.69 4.25
CA ALA A 232 -5.17 -5.62 3.27
C ALA A 232 -3.82 -5.57 2.54
N THR A 233 -3.83 -5.06 1.31
CA THR A 233 -2.62 -4.77 0.53
C THR A 233 -2.37 -3.27 0.52
N LEU A 234 -1.27 -2.83 1.15
CA LEU A 234 -0.89 -1.43 1.30
C LEU A 234 0.56 -1.25 0.85
N GLY A 235 0.81 -0.35 -0.10
CA GLY A 235 2.17 -0.06 -0.60
C GLY A 235 2.91 -1.32 -1.07
N GLY A 236 2.20 -2.25 -1.73
CA GLY A 236 2.75 -3.52 -2.20
C GLY A 236 2.83 -4.65 -1.18
N GLN A 237 2.49 -4.39 0.09
CA GLN A 237 2.55 -5.40 1.15
C GLN A 237 1.15 -5.91 1.49
N THR A 238 0.92 -7.20 1.30
CA THR A 238 -0.29 -7.87 1.83
C THR A 238 -0.02 -8.30 3.26
N ILE A 239 -0.75 -7.68 4.19
CA ILE A 239 -0.65 -7.93 5.62
C ILE A 239 -1.95 -8.55 6.11
N THR A 240 -1.84 -9.59 6.93
CA THR A 240 -2.93 -10.13 7.74
C THR A 240 -2.64 -9.83 9.19
N ALA A 241 -3.52 -9.08 9.86
CA ALA A 241 -3.39 -8.71 11.27
C ALA A 241 -4.57 -9.27 12.08
N THR A 242 -4.28 -9.82 13.26
CA THR A 242 -5.27 -10.38 14.20
C THR A 242 -5.12 -9.77 15.58
N ALA A 243 -6.16 -9.11 16.06
CA ALA A 243 -6.23 -8.49 17.38
C ALA A 243 -7.03 -9.37 18.36
N LYS A 244 -6.52 -9.52 19.59
CA LYS A 244 -7.22 -10.21 20.69
C LYS A 244 -6.82 -9.62 22.04
N VAL A 245 -7.78 -9.48 22.95
CA VAL A 245 -7.50 -9.10 24.34
C VAL A 245 -6.79 -10.25 25.06
N SER A 246 -5.67 -9.94 25.72
CA SER A 246 -4.91 -10.88 26.53
C SER A 246 -5.28 -10.80 28.02
N ALA A 247 -5.61 -9.62 28.52
CA ALA A 247 -6.06 -9.39 29.88
C ALA A 247 -6.82 -8.05 30.00
N ILE A 248 -7.57 -7.91 31.10
CA ILE A 248 -8.16 -6.65 31.53
C ILE A 248 -7.56 -6.28 32.86
N ARG A 249 -7.05 -5.05 32.96
CA ARG A 249 -6.72 -4.42 34.23
C ARG A 249 -7.88 -3.54 34.65
N TRP A 250 -8.52 -3.90 35.75
CA TRP A 250 -9.58 -3.15 36.38
C TRP A 250 -8.97 -2.14 37.36
N GLU A 251 -9.19 -0.86 37.12
CA GLU A 251 -8.91 0.21 38.06
C GLU A 251 -10.18 0.47 38.85
N MET A 252 -10.15 0.30 40.17
CA MET A 252 -11.37 0.28 40.98
C MET A 252 -11.78 1.66 41.50
N GLY A 253 -11.07 2.72 41.11
CA GLY A 253 -11.36 4.11 41.51
C GLY A 253 -10.97 4.47 42.95
N ASP A 254 -10.78 3.49 43.84
CA ASP A 254 -10.28 3.70 45.21
C ASP A 254 -8.75 3.60 45.31
N GLY A 255 -8.05 3.51 44.18
CA GLY A 255 -6.60 3.27 44.09
C GLY A 255 -6.21 1.79 44.05
N GLY A 256 -7.16 0.87 44.25
CA GLY A 256 -6.96 -0.55 44.02
C GLY A 256 -7.05 -0.95 42.56
N THR A 257 -6.41 -2.07 42.22
CA THR A 257 -6.47 -2.66 40.87
C THR A 257 -6.63 -4.18 40.94
N GLU A 258 -7.30 -4.76 39.96
CA GLU A 258 -7.41 -6.21 39.76
C GLU A 258 -7.08 -6.57 38.31
N VAL A 259 -6.40 -7.69 38.04
CA VAL A 259 -6.02 -8.08 36.67
C VAL A 259 -6.62 -9.45 36.35
N CYS A 260 -7.47 -9.50 35.32
CA CYS A 260 -8.19 -10.69 34.93
C CYS A 260 -7.82 -11.10 33.51
N GLY A 261 -7.34 -12.34 33.33
CA GLY A 261 -6.88 -12.88 32.04
C GLY A 261 -7.96 -13.56 31.18
N SER A 262 -9.21 -13.57 31.65
CA SER A 262 -10.35 -14.16 30.93
C SER A 262 -11.50 -13.17 30.87
N THR A 263 -12.57 -13.53 30.16
CA THR A 263 -13.82 -12.76 30.17
C THR A 263 -14.47 -12.70 31.56
N GLY A 264 -13.98 -13.43 32.56
CA GLY A 264 -14.61 -13.53 33.87
C GLY A 264 -15.86 -14.42 33.86
N THR A 265 -16.49 -14.55 35.03
CA THR A 265 -17.69 -15.35 35.24
C THR A 265 -18.87 -14.44 35.50
N PRO A 266 -19.85 -14.36 34.58
CA PRO A 266 -21.08 -13.61 34.82
C PRO A 266 -21.75 -14.07 36.12
N TYR A 267 -22.17 -13.11 36.94
CA TYR A 267 -22.85 -13.42 38.19
C TYR A 267 -24.21 -14.05 37.91
N THR A 268 -24.46 -15.21 38.52
CA THR A 268 -25.79 -15.83 38.62
C THR A 268 -26.29 -15.70 40.05
N TYR A 269 -27.61 -15.46 40.21
CA TYR A 269 -28.20 -15.23 41.52
C TYR A 269 -27.86 -16.36 42.50
N ARG A 270 -27.32 -15.99 43.66
CA ARG A 270 -26.94 -16.88 44.76
C ARG A 270 -27.42 -16.31 46.09
N THR A 271 -27.76 -17.19 47.02
CA THR A 271 -28.16 -16.83 48.38
C THR A 271 -26.96 -16.50 49.28
N GLU A 272 -25.75 -16.92 48.88
CA GLU A 272 -24.52 -16.72 49.63
C GLU A 272 -23.71 -15.55 49.07
N ILE A 273 -23.15 -14.73 49.97
CA ILE A 273 -22.18 -13.69 49.61
C ILE A 273 -20.82 -14.37 49.43
N THR A 274 -20.40 -14.53 48.18
CA THR A 274 -19.18 -15.24 47.80
C THR A 274 -18.34 -14.43 46.82
N ALA A 275 -17.02 -14.62 46.86
CA ALA A 275 -16.11 -14.01 45.89
C ALA A 275 -16.31 -14.63 44.50
N SER A 276 -16.05 -13.83 43.45
CA SER A 276 -16.06 -14.31 42.07
C SER A 276 -15.05 -15.45 41.87
N PRO A 277 -15.42 -16.56 41.20
CA PRO A 277 -14.50 -17.65 40.90
C PRO A 277 -13.33 -17.26 40.01
N THR A 278 -13.45 -16.17 39.24
CA THR A 278 -12.48 -15.80 38.20
C THR A 278 -11.98 -14.36 38.30
N CYS A 279 -12.85 -13.40 38.62
CA CYS A 279 -12.50 -11.99 38.59
C CYS A 279 -13.44 -11.18 39.48
N GLY A 280 -12.88 -10.53 40.50
CA GLY A 280 -13.65 -9.73 41.44
C GLY A 280 -12.76 -8.91 42.37
N TYR A 281 -13.37 -7.98 43.08
CA TYR A 281 -12.68 -7.04 43.96
C TYR A 281 -13.51 -6.76 45.20
N THR A 282 -12.86 -6.48 46.33
CA THR A 282 -13.55 -6.13 47.59
C THR A 282 -13.03 -4.80 48.11
N TYR A 283 -13.90 -3.81 48.20
CA TYR A 283 -13.56 -2.49 48.73
C TYR A 283 -13.41 -2.51 50.25
N THR A 284 -12.45 -1.72 50.73
CA THR A 284 -12.15 -1.54 52.17
C THR A 284 -12.55 -0.16 52.71
N ARG A 285 -13.07 0.72 51.84
CA ARG A 285 -13.46 2.10 52.17
C ARG A 285 -14.67 2.53 51.35
N THR A 286 -15.39 3.53 51.86
CA THR A 286 -16.57 4.09 51.19
C THR A 286 -16.17 5.07 50.10
N SER A 287 -17.06 5.27 49.12
CA SER A 287 -16.89 6.24 48.02
C SER A 287 -17.31 7.66 48.40
N SER A 288 -17.74 7.90 49.64
CA SER A 288 -18.28 9.19 50.13
C SER A 288 -17.31 10.38 50.06
N SER A 289 -16.01 10.12 49.91
CA SER A 289 -14.98 11.15 49.73
C SER A 289 -14.59 11.36 48.26
N SER A 290 -15.19 10.59 47.34
CA SER A 290 -14.93 10.66 45.91
C SER A 290 -15.93 11.60 45.21
N PRO A 291 -15.59 12.14 44.02
CA PRO A 291 -16.54 12.92 43.23
C PRO A 291 -17.88 12.19 43.03
N ALA A 292 -18.98 12.92 43.19
CA ALA A 292 -20.35 12.39 43.12
C ALA A 292 -20.65 11.22 44.09
N ASP A 293 -19.83 11.04 45.14
CA ASP A 293 -19.90 9.93 46.08
C ASP A 293 -19.74 8.56 45.41
N ARG A 294 -19.01 8.45 44.30
CA ARG A 294 -18.82 7.21 43.52
C ARG A 294 -17.34 6.94 43.24
N PHE A 295 -16.99 5.66 43.18
CA PHE A 295 -15.76 5.24 42.52
C PHE A 295 -16.04 5.00 41.04
N THR A 296 -15.20 5.55 40.18
CA THR A 296 -15.20 5.23 38.74
C THR A 296 -14.35 3.99 38.51
N VAL A 297 -15.00 2.90 38.15
CA VAL A 297 -14.36 1.63 37.81
C VAL A 297 -14.02 1.63 36.32
N THR A 298 -12.75 1.53 35.98
CA THR A 298 -12.26 1.53 34.60
C THR A 298 -11.69 0.18 34.22
N ALA A 299 -12.25 -0.44 33.18
CA ALA A 299 -11.70 -1.64 32.56
C ALA A 299 -10.70 -1.23 31.48
N VAL A 300 -9.42 -1.54 31.65
CA VAL A 300 -8.38 -1.32 30.65
C VAL A 300 -8.06 -2.64 29.97
N SER A 301 -8.60 -2.83 28.77
CA SER A 301 -8.37 -4.00 27.93
C SER A 301 -6.99 -3.92 27.28
N GLN A 302 -6.17 -4.94 27.51
CA GLN A 302 -4.84 -5.08 26.90
C GLN A 302 -4.96 -5.93 25.64
N TRP A 303 -4.83 -5.29 24.48
CA TRP A 303 -4.88 -5.94 23.18
C TRP A 303 -3.49 -6.35 22.72
N VAL A 304 -3.40 -7.58 22.23
CA VAL A 304 -2.24 -8.08 21.49
C VAL A 304 -2.68 -8.26 20.05
N VAL A 305 -2.02 -7.54 19.14
CA VAL A 305 -2.24 -7.62 17.71
C VAL A 305 -1.04 -8.27 17.06
N THR A 306 -1.21 -9.48 16.55
CA THR A 306 -0.18 -10.20 15.79
C THR A 306 -0.43 -10.00 14.31
N TRP A 307 0.62 -9.78 13.52
CA TRP A 307 0.49 -9.64 12.08
C TRP A 307 1.54 -10.45 11.34
N THR A 308 1.19 -10.87 10.12
CA THR A 308 2.08 -11.55 9.19
C THR A 308 1.95 -10.92 7.81
N SER A 309 3.07 -10.84 7.11
CA SER A 309 3.16 -10.55 5.69
C SER A 309 3.36 -11.85 4.93
N LEU A 310 2.91 -11.90 3.69
CA LEU A 310 3.16 -13.02 2.79
C LEU A 310 4.65 -13.25 2.48
N SER A 311 5.47 -12.20 2.60
CA SER A 311 6.94 -12.30 2.54
C SER A 311 7.54 -13.12 3.70
N GLY A 312 6.74 -13.49 4.70
CA GLY A 312 7.16 -14.19 5.93
C GLY A 312 7.51 -13.26 7.09
N ALA A 313 7.66 -11.95 6.84
CA ALA A 313 7.82 -10.96 7.90
C ALA A 313 6.60 -10.98 8.84
N ASN A 314 6.82 -10.79 10.13
CA ASN A 314 5.77 -10.83 11.14
C ASN A 314 6.14 -9.96 12.33
N GLY A 315 5.15 -9.67 13.18
CA GLY A 315 5.38 -8.91 14.40
C GLY A 315 4.15 -8.85 15.29
N THR A 316 4.33 -8.14 16.42
CA THR A 316 3.30 -7.94 17.43
C THR A 316 3.24 -6.47 17.81
N VAL A 317 2.02 -5.94 17.93
CA VAL A 317 1.73 -4.59 18.42
C VAL A 317 0.79 -4.72 19.62
N ASN A 318 1.12 -4.04 20.72
CA ASN A 318 0.27 -3.99 21.90
C ASN A 318 -0.51 -2.67 21.92
N LEU A 319 -1.81 -2.75 22.17
CA LEU A 319 -2.71 -1.60 22.25
C LEU A 319 -3.53 -1.69 23.54
N THR A 320 -4.16 -0.58 23.93
CA THR A 320 -5.11 -0.57 25.04
C THR A 320 -6.39 0.15 24.66
N THR A 321 -7.52 -0.39 25.08
CA THR A 321 -8.80 0.31 25.05
C THR A 321 -9.36 0.37 26.47
N SER A 322 -10.28 1.30 26.72
CA SER A 322 -10.89 1.43 28.04
C SER A 322 -12.38 1.71 27.98
N SER A 323 -13.08 1.28 29.03
CA SER A 323 -14.46 1.66 29.33
C SER A 323 -14.57 1.88 30.85
N SER A 324 -15.56 2.67 31.27
CA SER A 324 -15.73 3.00 32.68
C SER A 324 -17.20 2.98 33.09
N VAL A 325 -17.45 2.62 34.35
CA VAL A 325 -18.77 2.69 35.01
C VAL A 325 -18.61 3.16 36.44
N ASP A 326 -19.62 3.83 36.98
CA ASP A 326 -19.61 4.27 38.37
C ASP A 326 -20.21 3.23 39.32
N LEU A 327 -19.62 3.15 40.51
CA LEU A 327 -20.04 2.29 41.61
C LEU A 327 -20.09 3.07 42.93
N GLU A 328 -21.25 3.05 43.59
CA GLU A 328 -21.39 3.52 44.97
C GLU A 328 -20.92 2.45 45.95
N VAL A 329 -20.08 2.83 46.90
CA VAL A 329 -19.64 1.95 47.97
C VAL A 329 -19.97 2.60 49.31
N ASN A 330 -20.94 2.05 50.01
CA ASN A 330 -21.36 2.51 51.33
C ASN A 330 -20.83 1.61 52.45
N GLU A 331 -21.11 1.96 53.69
CA GLU A 331 -20.82 1.11 54.85
C GLU A 331 -22.14 0.72 55.52
N LEU A 332 -22.24 -0.53 55.97
CA LEU A 332 -23.37 -1.00 56.78
C LEU A 332 -23.10 -0.67 58.25
N GLN A 333 -23.90 0.20 58.83
CA GLN A 333 -23.85 0.50 60.27
C GLN A 333 -25.02 -0.17 60.99
N SER A 334 -24.71 -0.91 62.05
CA SER A 334 -25.73 -1.44 62.96
C SER A 334 -26.10 -0.38 63.99
N VAL A 335 -27.37 -0.03 64.08
CA VAL A 335 -27.91 0.77 65.18
C VAL A 335 -28.54 -0.19 66.18
N THR A 336 -27.93 -0.33 67.35
CA THR A 336 -28.56 -1.06 68.46
C THR A 336 -29.56 -0.13 69.12
N VAL A 337 -30.85 -0.41 68.98
CA VAL A 337 -31.90 0.30 69.70
C VAL A 337 -32.09 -0.40 71.05
N PRO A 338 -31.93 0.28 72.19
CA PRO A 338 -32.21 -0.33 73.50
C PRO A 338 -33.65 -0.85 73.56
N ASN A 339 -33.84 -2.10 73.99
CA ASN A 339 -35.18 -2.63 74.27
C ASN A 339 -35.81 -1.80 75.39
N PRO A 340 -36.94 -1.10 75.16
CA PRO A 340 -37.61 -0.35 76.23
C PRO A 340 -38.09 -1.23 77.39
N ASN A 341 -38.11 -2.56 77.22
CA ASN A 341 -38.69 -3.51 78.16
C ASN A 341 -37.71 -4.55 78.75
N GLY A 342 -36.40 -4.45 78.50
CA GLY A 342 -35.42 -5.45 78.98
C GLY A 342 -35.42 -6.72 78.13
#